data_AF-A0A346NM58-F1
#
_entry.id   AF-A0A346NM58-F1
#
_cell.length_a   1.000
_cell.length_b   1.000
_cell.length_c   1.000
_cell.angle_alpha   90.00
_cell.angle_beta   90.00
_cell.angle_gamma   90.00
#
_symmetry.space_group_name_H-M   'P 1'
#
loop_
_entity.id
_entity.type
_entity.pdbx_description
1 polymer ?
#
loop_
_entity_poly.entity_id
_entity_poly.type
_entity_poly.pdbx_seq_one_letter_code
_entity_poly.pdbx_strand_id
1 'polypeptide(L)'
;MKTMAAFALALILIVAEANELNVLKYTNQVKNNQEVFFLIGTQEGSYTVRSWQFDIQNAKWDGKGEPSLSVGAAIQQAYKYHNTNAAKFGVKSADLRPAFSKKGTVIWFYLITLTPLPYKPFSDELESVVLLSGELLEPYGK
;
A
#
# COMPACT_ATOMS: atom_id res chain seq x y z
N MET A 1 44.81 -45.95 -8.03
CA MET A 1 43.64 -45.36 -8.71
C MET A 1 42.45 -45.43 -7.77
N LYS A 2 42.05 -44.30 -7.19
CA LYS A 2 40.78 -44.17 -6.45
C LYS A 2 40.10 -42.92 -7.00
N THR A 3 39.00 -43.15 -7.70
CA THR A 3 38.08 -42.12 -8.18
C THR A 3 37.37 -41.51 -6.97
N MET A 4 37.43 -40.19 -6.83
CA MET A 4 36.49 -39.43 -6.00
C MET A 4 35.72 -38.51 -6.94
N ALA A 5 34.50 -38.90 -7.27
CA ALA A 5 33.53 -38.02 -7.88
C ALA A 5 33.00 -37.09 -6.76
N ALA A 6 33.41 -35.84 -6.78
CA ALA A 6 32.78 -34.81 -5.97
C ALA A 6 31.53 -34.33 -6.71
N PHE A 7 30.36 -34.74 -6.22
CA PHE A 7 29.07 -34.25 -6.65
C PHE A 7 28.94 -32.80 -6.16
N ALA A 8 29.31 -31.83 -7.00
CA ALA A 8 29.08 -30.42 -6.72
C ALA A 8 27.58 -30.13 -6.87
N LEU A 9 26.88 -30.12 -5.74
CA LEU A 9 25.48 -29.71 -5.65
C LEU A 9 25.42 -28.20 -5.99
N ALA A 10 25.12 -27.87 -7.24
CA ALA A 10 24.87 -26.50 -7.64
C ALA A 10 23.60 -26.01 -6.96
N LEU A 11 23.76 -25.19 -5.93
CA LEU A 11 22.67 -24.46 -5.29
C LEU A 11 22.15 -23.45 -6.33
N ILE A 12 21.02 -23.76 -6.97
CA ILE A 12 20.30 -22.78 -7.78
C ILE A 12 19.71 -21.77 -6.79
N LEU A 13 20.41 -20.66 -6.60
CA LEU A 13 19.84 -19.47 -5.99
C LEU A 13 18.78 -18.94 -6.96
N ILE A 14 17.53 -19.33 -6.72
CA ILE A 14 16.39 -18.63 -7.32
C ILE A 14 16.43 -17.25 -6.69
N VAL A 15 17.00 -16.27 -7.42
CA VAL A 15 16.79 -14.86 -7.12
C VAL A 15 15.31 -14.65 -7.40
N ALA A 16 14.49 -14.67 -6.36
CA ALA A 16 13.15 -14.13 -6.46
C ALA A 16 13.35 -12.66 -6.81
N GLU A 17 13.04 -12.29 -8.06
CA GLU A 17 12.90 -10.89 -8.42
C GLU A 17 11.86 -10.31 -7.46
N ALA A 18 12.32 -9.44 -6.55
CA ALA A 18 11.44 -8.62 -5.76
C ALA A 18 10.63 -7.80 -6.74
N ASN A 19 9.35 -8.17 -6.93
CA ASN A 19 8.41 -7.42 -7.77
C ASN A 19 8.56 -5.94 -7.40
N GLU A 20 9.01 -5.16 -8.37
CA GLU A 20 9.27 -3.74 -8.19
C GLU A 20 8.05 -3.09 -7.56
N LEU A 21 8.29 -2.27 -6.53
CA LEU A 21 7.25 -1.58 -5.80
C LEU A 21 6.46 -0.71 -6.78
N ASN A 22 5.24 -1.14 -7.11
CA ASN A 22 4.38 -0.44 -8.05
C ASN A 22 4.09 0.97 -7.55
N VAL A 23 4.75 1.95 -8.15
CA VAL A 23 4.50 3.36 -7.90
C VAL A 23 3.10 3.67 -8.40
N LEU A 24 2.17 3.80 -7.47
CA LEU A 24 0.91 4.46 -7.73
C LEU A 24 1.25 5.92 -7.99
N LYS A 25 0.93 6.37 -9.19
CA LYS A 25 1.01 7.76 -9.68
C LYS A 25 1.16 8.83 -8.59
N TYR A 26 2.31 9.48 -8.53
CA TYR A 26 2.52 10.61 -7.63
C TYR A 26 1.89 11.91 -8.14
N THR A 27 1.38 12.73 -7.23
CA THR A 27 1.02 14.13 -7.49
C THR A 27 2.20 15.07 -7.21
N ASN A 28 2.42 16.01 -8.13
CA ASN A 28 3.37 17.13 -7.95
C ASN A 28 2.72 18.34 -7.25
N GLN A 29 1.44 18.24 -6.88
CA GLN A 29 0.72 19.34 -6.26
C GLN A 29 1.06 19.41 -4.78
N VAL A 30 1.70 20.52 -4.39
CA VAL A 30 1.88 20.89 -2.98
C VAL A 30 0.56 21.48 -2.49
N LYS A 31 -0.08 20.83 -1.51
CA LYS A 31 -1.24 21.37 -0.81
C LYS A 31 -0.75 22.26 0.34
N ASN A 32 -0.92 23.57 0.19
CA ASN A 32 -0.56 24.55 1.22
C ASN A 32 -1.27 24.23 2.55
N ASN A 33 -0.56 24.39 3.67
CA ASN A 33 -1.04 24.13 5.04
C ASN A 33 -1.31 22.66 5.42
N GLN A 34 -0.90 21.69 4.60
CA GLN A 34 -1.02 20.28 4.93
C GLN A 34 0.29 19.68 5.46
N GLU A 35 0.18 18.71 6.38
CA GLU A 35 1.34 17.96 6.86
C GLU A 35 1.68 16.81 5.90
N VAL A 36 2.97 16.54 5.76
CA VAL A 36 3.47 15.37 5.03
C VAL A 36 3.51 14.18 5.99
N PHE A 37 2.81 13.12 5.62
CA PHE A 37 2.76 11.84 6.32
C PHE A 37 3.56 10.80 5.55
N PHE A 38 4.32 9.99 6.27
CA PHE A 38 5.12 8.91 5.73
C PHE A 38 4.47 7.58 6.08
N LEU A 39 4.23 6.74 5.08
CA LEU A 39 3.95 5.33 5.29
C LEU A 39 5.28 4.59 5.28
N ILE A 40 5.46 3.76 6.30
CA ILE A 40 6.60 2.88 6.42
C ILE A 40 6.06 1.47 6.17
N GLY A 41 6.35 0.92 4.98
CA GLY A 41 6.06 -0.48 4.66
C GLY A 41 7.26 -1.37 4.96
N THR A 42 6.99 -2.65 5.19
CA THR A 42 7.98 -3.73 5.15
C THR A 42 7.49 -4.82 4.20
N GLN A 43 8.25 -5.08 3.14
CA GLN A 43 8.30 -6.40 2.53
C GLN A 43 9.72 -6.90 2.81
N GLU A 44 9.91 -7.67 3.88
CA GLU A 44 11.17 -8.39 4.16
C GLU A 44 12.48 -7.59 3.96
N GLY A 45 12.60 -6.42 4.60
CA GLY A 45 13.87 -5.66 4.70
C GLY A 45 14.04 -4.49 3.74
N SER A 46 13.11 -4.28 2.80
CA SER A 46 13.06 -3.07 1.97
C SER A 46 11.96 -2.12 2.45
N TYR A 47 12.36 -0.90 2.85
CA TYR A 47 11.44 0.16 3.23
C TYR A 47 11.09 1.02 2.01
N THR A 48 9.86 0.93 1.53
CA THR A 48 9.32 1.98 0.66
C THR A 48 8.73 3.04 1.56
N VAL A 49 9.42 4.17 1.66
CA VAL A 49 8.86 5.36 2.25
C VAL A 49 8.06 6.08 1.17
N ARG A 50 6.74 5.95 1.23
CA ARG A 50 5.85 6.76 0.39
C ARG A 50 5.28 7.88 1.26
N SER A 51 5.18 9.08 0.70
CA SER A 51 4.64 10.24 1.40
C SER A 51 3.30 10.69 0.84
N TRP A 52 2.42 11.19 1.70
CA TRP A 52 1.13 11.78 1.34
C TRP A 52 0.95 13.10 2.09
N GLN A 53 0.20 14.05 1.53
CA GLN A 53 -0.14 15.31 2.20
C GLN A 53 -1.61 15.28 2.65
N PHE A 54 -1.86 15.71 3.89
CA PHE A 54 -3.21 15.67 4.48
C PHE A 54 -3.50 16.82 5.46
N ASP A 55 -4.78 17.19 5.55
CA ASP A 55 -5.33 18.14 6.51
C ASP A 55 -5.78 17.45 7.81
N ILE A 56 -4.94 17.55 8.83
CA ILE A 56 -5.10 16.96 10.17
C ILE A 56 -6.46 17.21 10.84
N GLN A 57 -7.20 18.26 10.46
CA GLN A 57 -8.46 18.60 11.14
C GLN A 57 -9.54 17.52 10.99
N ASN A 58 -9.41 16.63 10.00
CA ASN A 58 -10.44 15.63 9.66
C ASN A 58 -10.02 14.16 9.91
N ALA A 59 -8.78 13.84 10.32
CA ALA A 59 -8.39 12.48 10.69
C ALA A 59 -8.32 12.33 12.21
N LYS A 60 -9.46 12.01 12.83
CA LYS A 60 -9.61 11.94 14.29
C LYS A 60 -10.01 10.54 14.76
N TRP A 61 -9.19 9.54 14.45
CA TRP A 61 -9.33 8.24 15.11
C TRP A 61 -8.14 8.00 16.03
N ASP A 62 -8.42 7.70 17.30
CA ASP A 62 -7.44 7.52 18.36
C ASP A 62 -6.95 6.07 18.47
N GLY A 63 -7.36 5.19 17.54
CA GLY A 63 -7.03 3.78 17.53
C GLY A 63 -7.90 2.93 18.47
N LYS A 64 -8.96 3.49 19.05
CA LYS A 64 -9.87 2.77 19.96
C LYS A 64 -11.25 2.60 19.35
N GLY A 65 -11.86 1.45 19.66
CA GLY A 65 -13.18 1.10 19.14
C GLY A 65 -13.14 0.84 17.64
N GLU A 66 -14.29 1.02 16.98
CA GLU A 66 -14.39 0.87 15.53
C GLU A 66 -14.00 2.17 14.82
N PRO A 67 -13.25 2.11 13.71
CA PRO A 67 -13.01 3.27 12.86
C PRO A 67 -14.32 3.87 12.33
N SER A 68 -14.35 5.19 12.16
CA SER A 68 -15.54 5.91 11.64
C SER A 68 -15.98 5.49 10.24
N LEU A 69 -15.05 4.96 9.44
CA LEU A 69 -15.31 4.39 8.13
C LEU A 69 -15.18 2.87 8.22
N SER A 70 -16.20 2.14 7.77
CA SER A 70 -16.09 0.69 7.67
C SER A 70 -15.15 0.27 6.54
N VAL A 71 -14.50 -0.89 6.69
CA VAL A 71 -13.65 -1.46 5.63
C VAL A 71 -14.41 -1.65 4.31
N GLY A 72 -15.70 -2.00 4.36
CA GLY A 72 -16.53 -2.12 3.16
C GLY A 72 -16.74 -0.80 2.43
N ALA A 73 -16.92 0.30 3.17
CA ALA A 73 -16.99 1.64 2.59
C ALA A 73 -15.65 2.08 1.99
N ALA A 74 -14.53 1.74 2.64
CA ALA A 74 -13.20 2.00 2.12
C ALA A 74 -12.95 1.26 0.78
N ILE A 75 -13.34 -0.01 0.69
CA ILE A 75 -13.27 -0.81 -0.54
C ILE A 75 -14.12 -0.16 -1.66
N GLN A 76 -15.31 0.35 -1.35
CA GLN A 76 -16.14 1.05 -2.34
C GLN A 76 -15.46 2.33 -2.86
N GLN A 77 -14.76 3.08 -1.99
CA GLN A 77 -13.99 4.24 -2.43
C GLN A 77 -12.83 3.84 -3.36
N ALA A 78 -12.13 2.73 -3.07
CA ALA A 78 -11.08 2.21 -3.94
C ALA A 78 -11.62 1.87 -5.34
N TYR A 79 -12.76 1.17 -5.42
CA TYR A 79 -13.41 0.87 -6.70
C TYR A 79 -13.77 2.13 -7.48
N LYS A 80 -14.35 3.12 -6.80
CA LYS A 80 -14.70 4.41 -7.39
C LYS A 80 -13.47 5.16 -7.91
N TYR A 81 -12.39 5.21 -7.13
CA TYR A 81 -11.14 5.89 -7.48
C TYR A 81 -10.53 5.33 -8.77
N HIS A 82 -10.48 4.00 -8.87
CA HIS A 82 -9.90 3.32 -10.02
C HIS A 82 -10.87 3.12 -11.18
N ASN A 83 -12.10 3.65 -11.08
CA ASN A 83 -13.16 3.44 -12.07
C ASN A 83 -13.37 1.96 -12.44
N THR A 84 -13.40 1.10 -11.43
CA THR A 84 -13.51 -0.36 -11.56
C THR A 84 -14.57 -0.94 -10.61
N ASN A 85 -14.75 -2.26 -10.59
CA ASN A 85 -15.75 -2.93 -9.76
C ASN A 85 -15.37 -4.38 -9.42
N ALA A 86 -16.17 -5.00 -8.53
CA ALA A 86 -15.96 -6.36 -8.04
C ALA A 86 -16.03 -7.47 -9.11
N ALA A 87 -16.59 -7.19 -10.29
CA ALA A 87 -16.60 -8.16 -11.40
C ALA A 87 -15.27 -8.19 -12.16
N LYS A 88 -14.54 -7.06 -12.17
CA LYS A 88 -13.24 -6.93 -12.85
C LYS A 88 -12.05 -7.10 -11.91
N PHE A 89 -12.20 -6.71 -10.65
CA PHE A 89 -11.12 -6.72 -9.66
C PHE A 89 -11.61 -7.22 -8.31
N GLY A 90 -10.92 -8.21 -7.74
CA GLY A 90 -11.14 -8.71 -6.39
C GLY A 90 -10.33 -7.90 -5.36
N VAL A 91 -10.73 -7.96 -4.09
CA VAL A 91 -9.97 -7.39 -2.99
C VAL A 91 -8.88 -8.38 -2.60
N LYS A 92 -7.61 -8.02 -2.80
CA LYS A 92 -6.45 -8.81 -2.36
C LYS A 92 -6.16 -8.59 -0.88
N SER A 93 -6.15 -7.34 -0.44
CA SER A 93 -5.97 -6.96 0.96
C SER A 93 -6.68 -5.64 1.27
N ALA A 94 -6.99 -5.46 2.56
CA ALA A 94 -7.58 -4.25 3.12
C ALA A 94 -7.00 -4.05 4.52
N ASP A 95 -5.89 -3.31 4.60
CA ASP A 95 -5.10 -3.19 5.82
C ASP A 95 -5.34 -1.85 6.50
N LEU A 96 -5.69 -1.86 7.78
CA LEU A 96 -5.73 -0.64 8.60
C LEU A 96 -4.31 -0.35 9.12
N ARG A 97 -3.73 0.78 8.72
CA ARG A 97 -2.33 1.11 9.02
C ARG A 97 -2.18 2.53 9.59
N PRO A 98 -1.17 2.75 10.45
CA PRO A 98 -0.79 4.09 10.89
C PRO A 98 0.17 4.75 9.88
N ALA A 99 0.08 6.07 9.75
CA ALA A 99 1.09 6.91 9.12
C ALA A 99 1.53 8.01 10.10
N PHE A 100 2.79 8.44 9.95
CA PHE A 100 3.43 9.35 10.90
C PHE A 100 3.84 10.64 10.19
N SER A 101 3.55 11.79 10.80
CA SER A 101 4.11 13.08 10.36
C SER A 101 5.46 13.34 11.02
N LYS A 102 6.27 14.27 10.46
CA LYS A 102 7.53 14.70 11.09
C LYS A 102 7.34 15.26 12.51
N LYS A 103 6.14 15.72 12.84
CA LYS A 103 5.81 16.30 14.15
C LYS A 103 5.34 15.25 15.17
N GLY A 104 5.32 13.96 14.80
CA GLY A 104 4.88 12.88 15.67
C GLY A 104 3.38 12.64 15.68
N THR A 105 2.60 13.31 14.82
CA THR A 105 1.17 13.02 14.65
C THR A 105 1.00 11.67 14.00
N VAL A 106 0.11 10.83 14.56
CA VAL A 106 -0.35 9.58 13.94
C VAL A 106 -1.70 9.81 13.29
N ILE A 107 -1.84 9.38 12.05
CA ILE A 107 -3.14 9.21 11.39
C ILE A 107 -3.33 7.75 10.99
N TRP A 108 -4.58 7.33 10.89
CA TRP A 108 -4.95 5.98 10.47
C TRP A 108 -5.67 6.01 9.13
N PHE A 109 -5.43 4.99 8.33
CA PHE A 109 -6.01 4.85 7.00
C PHE A 109 -6.12 3.37 6.61
N TYR A 110 -6.98 3.09 5.64
CA TYR A 110 -7.02 1.82 4.94
C TYR A 110 -6.11 1.85 3.72
N LEU A 111 -5.20 0.88 3.63
CA LEU A 111 -4.53 0.51 2.38
C LEU A 111 -5.35 -0.59 1.73
N ILE A 112 -6.01 -0.27 0.62
CA ILE A 112 -6.81 -1.23 -0.15
C ILE A 112 -6.03 -1.64 -1.39
N THR A 113 -5.81 -2.94 -1.56
CA THR A 113 -5.17 -3.51 -2.75
C THR A 113 -6.19 -4.34 -3.52
N LEU A 114 -6.44 -3.94 -4.76
CA LEU A 114 -7.30 -4.66 -5.71
C LEU A 114 -6.45 -5.43 -6.72
N THR A 115 -6.88 -6.64 -7.07
CA THR A 115 -6.22 -7.49 -8.06
C THR A 115 -7.18 -7.84 -9.19
N PRO A 116 -6.74 -7.85 -10.46
CA PRO A 116 -7.58 -8.23 -11.60
C PRO A 116 -8.17 -9.64 -11.46
N LEU A 117 -9.38 -9.83 -12.00
CA LEU A 117 -10.04 -11.13 -12.11
C LEU A 117 -10.09 -11.61 -13.57
N PRO A 118 -9.94 -12.93 -13.83
CA PRO A 118 -9.52 -13.95 -12.87
C PRO A 118 -8.10 -13.68 -12.35
N TYR A 119 -7.81 -14.14 -11.13
CA TYR A 119 -6.52 -13.92 -10.50
C TYR A 119 -5.38 -14.43 -11.39
N LYS A 120 -4.39 -13.56 -11.63
CA LYS A 120 -3.19 -13.89 -12.38
C LYS A 120 -1.97 -13.57 -11.50
N PRO A 121 -1.06 -14.52 -11.27
CA PRO A 121 0.23 -14.22 -10.67
C PRO A 121 0.91 -13.07 -11.44
N PHE A 122 1.52 -12.13 -10.74
CA PHE A 122 2.24 -10.97 -11.32
C PHE A 122 1.36 -9.97 -12.08
N SER A 123 0.05 -9.96 -11.86
CA SER A 123 -0.84 -8.94 -12.43
C SER A 123 -0.64 -7.57 -11.80
N ASP A 124 -0.85 -6.50 -12.57
CA ASP A 124 -0.84 -5.13 -12.06
C ASP A 124 -1.93 -4.93 -10.99
N GLU A 125 -1.49 -4.66 -9.77
CA GLU A 125 -2.34 -4.41 -8.61
C GLU A 125 -2.67 -2.92 -8.50
N LEU A 126 -3.91 -2.64 -8.09
CA LEU A 126 -4.36 -1.27 -7.85
C LEU A 126 -4.41 -1.06 -6.35
N GLU A 127 -3.49 -0.24 -5.86
CA GLU A 127 -3.45 0.16 -4.46
C GLU A 127 -4.09 1.54 -4.29
N SER A 128 -4.74 1.77 -3.15
CA SER A 128 -5.31 3.07 -2.78
C SER A 128 -5.24 3.28 -1.28
N VAL A 129 -5.01 4.53 -0.88
CA VAL A 129 -5.05 4.96 0.52
C VAL A 129 -6.36 5.68 0.76
N VAL A 130 -7.17 5.16 1.68
CA VAL A 130 -8.47 5.74 2.07
C VAL A 130 -8.41 6.10 3.55
N LEU A 131 -8.53 7.38 3.86
CA LEU A 131 -8.61 7.84 5.23
C LEU A 131 -9.91 7.41 5.90
N LEU A 132 -9.92 7.41 7.23
CA LEU A 132 -11.13 7.11 8.00
C LEU A 132 -12.23 8.18 7.87
N SER A 133 -11.93 9.32 7.24
CA SER A 133 -12.92 10.30 6.79
C SER A 133 -13.61 9.90 5.48
N GLY A 134 -13.10 8.90 4.76
CA GLY A 134 -13.50 8.53 3.40
C GLY A 134 -12.73 9.26 2.30
N GLU A 135 -11.82 10.18 2.64
CA GLU A 135 -10.96 10.86 1.67
C GLU A 135 -9.93 9.88 1.08
N LEU A 136 -9.77 9.93 -0.24
CA LEU A 136 -8.71 9.23 -0.98
C LEU A 136 -7.45 10.08 -1.04
N LEU A 137 -6.31 9.47 -0.71
CA LEU A 137 -5.03 10.13 -0.78
C LEU A 137 -4.22 9.64 -1.98
N GLU A 138 -3.96 10.56 -2.91
CA GLU A 138 -2.99 10.33 -3.98
C GLU A 138 -1.58 10.50 -3.42
N PRO A 139 -0.65 9.57 -3.71
CA PRO A 139 0.71 9.65 -3.20
C PRO A 139 1.38 10.94 -3.68
N TYR A 140 2.18 11.53 -2.82
CA TYR A 140 2.89 12.79 -3.04
C TYR A 140 4.39 12.53 -3.19
N GLY A 141 5.02 13.15 -4.19
CA GLY A 141 6.47 13.11 -4.39
C GLY A 141 6.92 12.80 -5.81
N LYS A 142 8.24 12.70 -6.00
CA LYS A 142 8.93 12.21 -7.19
C LYS A 142 10.13 11.40 -6.72
#